data_AF-A0A6B2DT67-F1
#
_entry.id   AF-A0A6B2DT67-F1
#
_cell.length_a   1.000
_cell.length_b   1.000
_cell.length_c   1.000
_cell.angle_alpha   90.00
_cell.angle_beta   90.00
_cell.angle_gamma   90.00
#
_symmetry.space_group_name_H-M   'P 1'
#
loop_
_entity.id
_entity.type
_entity.pdbx_description
1 polymer ?
#
loop_
_entity_poly.entity_id
_entity_poly.type
_entity_poly.pdbx_seq_one_letter_code
_entity_poly.pdbx_strand_id
1 'polypeptide(L)' 'DPVLVVLWSMTPPTADDLLAARVRALGRAVGTAGPGWANLGDRGYATVNDLGAAVELAAAHAEL' A
#
# COMPACT_ATOMS: atom_id res chain seq x y z
N ASP A 1 -5.33 -12.38 -10.14
CA ASP A 1 -4.10 -11.67 -9.80
C ASP A 1 -4.40 -10.21 -9.52
N PRO A 2 -4.28 -9.73 -8.27
CA PRO A 2 -4.68 -8.38 -7.94
C PRO A 2 -3.76 -7.36 -8.64
N VAL A 3 -4.36 -6.29 -9.17
CA VAL A 3 -3.62 -5.14 -9.74
C VAL A 3 -3.07 -4.25 -8.61
N LEU A 4 -3.76 -4.20 -7.47
CA LEU A 4 -3.36 -3.43 -6.30
C LEU A 4 -3.71 -4.21 -5.03
N VAL A 5 -2.81 -4.21 -4.05
CA VAL A 5 -3.09 -4.65 -2.69
C VAL A 5 -2.99 -3.45 -1.75
N VAL A 6 -4.06 -3.18 -1.01
CA VAL A 6 -4.10 -2.11 0.01
C VAL A 6 -3.98 -2.73 1.39
N LEU A 7 -2.96 -2.32 2.14
CA LEU A 7 -2.74 -2.75 3.52
C LEU A 7 -3.22 -1.64 4.46
N TRP A 8 -4.30 -1.89 5.16
CA TRP A 8 -4.87 -0.95 6.13
C TRP A 8 -4.49 -1.35 7.56
N SER A 9 -4.11 -0.37 8.38
CA SER A 9 -3.84 -0.58 9.80
C SER A 9 -4.26 0.61 10.66
N MET A 10 -4.88 0.31 11.80
CA MET A 10 -5.24 1.31 12.81
C MET A 10 -4.07 1.66 13.75
N THR A 11 -3.23 0.69 14.11
CA THR A 11 -2.19 0.90 15.13
C THR A 11 -0.80 0.57 14.59
N PRO A 12 0.24 1.32 14.95
CA PRO A 12 1.59 1.12 14.41
C PRO A 12 2.13 -0.32 14.51
N PRO A 13 1.88 -1.08 15.61
CA PRO A 13 2.34 -2.46 15.70
C PRO A 13 1.72 -3.43 14.68
N THR A 14 0.62 -3.05 14.04
CA THR A 14 -0.07 -3.89 13.04
C THR A 14 0.20 -3.45 11.60
N ALA A 15 0.97 -2.38 11.40
CA ALA A 15 1.44 -1.97 10.09
C ALA A 15 2.67 -2.81 9.71
N ASP A 16 2.42 -3.91 8.98
CA ASP A 16 3.44 -4.92 8.63
C ASP A 16 4.18 -4.54 7.32
N ASP A 17 5.28 -3.81 7.45
CA ASP A 17 6.14 -3.38 6.34
C ASP A 17 6.84 -4.55 5.62
N LEU A 18 7.02 -5.69 6.30
CA LEU A 18 7.56 -6.92 5.71
C LEU A 18 6.52 -7.62 4.81
N LEU A 19 5.24 -7.62 5.18
CA LEU A 19 4.17 -8.08 4.30
C LEU A 19 4.08 -7.20 3.07
N ALA A 20 4.13 -5.88 3.24
CA ALA A 20 4.13 -4.93 2.12
C ALA A 20 5.32 -5.17 1.15
N ALA A 21 6.52 -5.41 1.69
CA ALA A 21 7.71 -5.70 0.88
C ALA A 21 7.56 -7.01 0.10
N ARG A 22 7.03 -8.06 0.74
CA ARG A 22 6.78 -9.36 0.10
C ARG A 22 5.76 -9.26 -1.03
N VAL A 23 4.66 -8.54 -0.82
CA VAL A 23 3.63 -8.34 -1.85
C VAL A 23 4.20 -7.58 -3.06
N ARG A 24 4.99 -6.54 -2.82
CA ARG A 24 5.70 -5.80 -3.89
C ARG A 24 6.69 -6.68 -4.64
N ALA A 25 7.43 -7.55 -3.96
CA ALA A 25 8.36 -8.49 -4.59
C ALA A 25 7.65 -9.53 -5.49
N LEU A 26 6.35 -9.76 -5.30
CA LEU A 26 5.51 -10.57 -6.19
C LEU A 26 5.02 -9.80 -7.43
N GLY A 27 5.51 -8.58 -7.67
CA GLY A 27 5.15 -7.76 -8.83
C GLY A 27 3.79 -7.06 -8.70
N ARG A 28 3.29 -6.84 -7.48
CA ARG A 28 2.02 -6.15 -7.22
C ARG A 28 2.25 -4.70 -6.81
N ALA A 29 1.38 -3.79 -7.24
CA ALA A 29 1.29 -2.49 -6.58
C ALA A 29 0.82 -2.64 -5.12
N VAL A 30 1.40 -1.84 -4.23
CA VAL A 30 1.08 -1.82 -2.79
C VAL A 30 0.75 -0.40 -2.37
N GLY A 31 -0.47 -0.23 -1.84
CA GLY A 31 -0.90 0.97 -1.14
C GLY A 31 -0.99 0.71 0.36
N THR A 32 -0.69 1.73 1.16
CA THR A 32 -0.83 1.68 2.62
C THR A 32 -1.86 2.69 3.09
N ALA A 33 -2.63 2.34 4.11
CA ALA A 33 -3.76 3.16 4.55
C ALA A 33 -3.96 3.10 6.05
N GLY A 34 -4.44 4.20 6.63
CA GLY A 34 -4.78 4.28 8.05
C GLY A 34 -3.62 4.69 8.97
N PRO A 35 -3.95 5.06 10.22
CA PRO A 35 -3.03 5.72 11.15
C PRO A 35 -1.88 4.83 11.64
N GLY A 36 -1.99 3.50 11.52
CA GLY A 36 -0.88 2.60 11.85
C GLY A 36 0.34 2.85 10.96
N TRP A 37 0.12 3.15 9.68
CA TRP A 37 1.19 3.39 8.71
C TRP A 37 1.78 4.80 8.79
N ALA A 38 0.96 5.81 9.15
CA ALA A 38 1.41 7.20 9.27
C ALA A 38 2.58 7.37 10.27
N ASN A 39 2.65 6.52 11.30
CA ASN A 39 3.68 6.58 12.34
C ASN A 39 4.99 5.85 11.98
N LEU A 40 5.03 5.11 10.86
CA LEU A 40 6.23 4.36 10.44
C LEU A 40 7.21 5.19 9.57
N GLY A 41 6.83 6.43 9.25
CA GLY A 41 7.57 7.30 8.33
C GLY A 41 7.44 6.87 6.86
N ASP A 42 8.23 7.49 5.99
CA ASP A 42 8.27 7.10 4.57
C ASP A 42 9.00 5.76 4.40
N ARG A 43 8.26 4.75 3.94
CA ARG A 43 8.77 3.39 3.61
C ARG A 43 8.74 3.11 2.11
N GLY A 44 8.49 4.13 1.29
CA GLY A 44 8.37 4.03 -0.17
C GLY A 44 7.11 3.28 -0.62
N TYR A 45 6.02 3.37 0.15
CA TYR A 45 4.70 2.88 -0.22
C TYR A 45 3.76 4.06 -0.45
N ALA A 46 2.93 3.99 -1.49
CA ALA A 46 1.91 4.99 -1.72
C ALA A 46 0.92 5.01 -0.55
N THR A 47 0.57 6.20 -0.08
CA THR A 47 -0.52 6.37 0.90
C THR A 47 -1.84 6.46 0.16
N VAL A 48 -2.79 5.59 0.50
CA VAL A 48 -4.10 5.48 -0.16
C VAL A 48 -5.19 5.72 0.88
N ASN A 49 -5.55 6.99 1.07
CA ASN A 49 -6.55 7.40 2.07
C ASN A 49 -7.94 7.65 1.48
N ASP A 50 -8.09 7.53 0.16
CA ASP A 50 -9.35 7.67 -0.55
C ASP A 50 -9.40 6.75 -1.79
N LEU A 51 -10.59 6.64 -2.37
CA LEU A 51 -10.84 5.79 -3.53
C LEU A 51 -10.15 6.31 -4.80
N GLY A 52 -9.96 7.63 -4.93
CA GLY A 52 -9.30 8.23 -6.10
C GLY A 52 -7.84 7.82 -6.18
N ALA A 53 -7.11 7.97 -5.07
CA ALA A 53 -5.72 7.53 -4.94
C ALA A 53 -5.55 6.03 -5.20
N ALA A 54 -6.54 5.21 -4.80
CA ALA A 54 -6.52 3.78 -5.07
C ALA A 54 -6.65 3.49 -6.58
N VAL A 55 -7.54 4.21 -7.27
CA VAL A 55 -7.75 4.05 -8.71
C VAL A 55 -6.52 4.51 -9.50
N GLU A 56 -5.94 5.66 -9.15
CA GLU A 56 -4.73 6.18 -9.80
C GLU A 56 -3.56 5.21 -9.67
N LEU A 57 -3.35 4.66 -8.46
CA LEU A 57 -2.28 3.70 -8.22
C LEU A 57 -2.49 2.38 -8.98
N ALA A 58 -3.73 1.90 -9.06
CA ALA A 58 -4.06 0.69 -9.82
C ALA A 58 -3.88 0.90 -11.33
N ALA A 59 -4.33 2.05 -11.85
CA ALA A 59 -4.19 2.38 -13.27
C ALA A 59 -2.72 2.49 -13.68
N ALA A 60 -1.91 3.22 -12.92
CA ALA A 60 -0.47 3.38 -13.20
C ALA A 60 0.28 2.04 -13.21
N HIS A 61 -0.13 1.06 -12.41
CA HIS A 61 0.47 -0.27 -12.42
C HIS A 61 0.01 -1.15 -13.58
N ALA A 62 -1.24 -1.00 -14.02
CA ALA A 62 -1.78 -1.76 -15.16
C ALA A 62 -1.19 -1.32 -16.51
N GLU A 63 -0.57 -0.15 -16.57
CA GLU A 63 0.11 0.40 -17.75
C GLU A 63 1.59 -0.02 -17.87
N LEU A 64 2.15 -0.73 -16.87
CA LEU A 64 3.52 -1.26 -16.84
C LEU A 64 3.63 -2.66 -17.44
#